data_AF-A0A942HJU8-F1
#
_entry.id   AF-A0A942HJU8-F1
#
_cell.length_a   1.000
_cell.length_b   1.000
_cell.length_c   1.000
_cell.angle_alpha   90.00
_cell.angle_beta   90.00
_cell.angle_gamma   90.00
#
_symmetry.space_group_name_H-M   'P 1'
#
loop_
_entity.id
_entity.type
_entity.pdbx_description
1 polymer ?
#
loop_
_entity_poly.entity_id
_entity_poly.type
_entity_poly.pdbx_seq_one_letter_code
_entity_poly.pdbx_strand_id
1 'polypeptide(L)'
;MKKEQVSLTGTLKREFQRDLELFKHFLLLINDSGPIRNVELIWNEEIDPLKAKFKNRVGTEDALVQLKPAGSPVANRNTPSTLFCDLVHGFGSHEDETCAHSDLPAQQRCRATSCSQVYACHVGLTDIAVPVISDGQYLGTLFSGQVLMQAPSDESFERVRESLKRHAHIDMASLEAAYYQVPIVTGDQVKHMVRVLELFARYIANSWERLRIVGEHQRQQERELALDRKELASILLSGEIGDRNELKALAARTGLHRIPDRVALVQIARQVRGHNDSRSDVAEHMTLNRISHFVEDHCRNWPASLGTVVRPGEVCIFTSLDARNVAHERISLEEMAKNLMQAIRSQCDADARIGISSSHAHPAELAHAYQEACLALEAGEGDVSFYTDPKPLDRGPTEALEGLVRCIQRGEGVFSALSEFLAHAAPSDRSPARLQHSRALLTWAIEHIALEVSSSGVEQAKFAVAKKQAVNGVLNAPNAFAACESLRRFVKAVTQEVASTFCQRERKIVHAVERLMVERGVANLTIQEIANTIRVSSGHLSRVFRRTTGMTLENYLIRHRIELAKKMLLDPRLNVAEVSERCGFCTPAYFASVFRKYATCTPREFASSPQSWPRISAILSMPGAES
;
A
#
# COMPACT_ATOMS: atom_id res chain seq x y z
N MET A 1 -26.50 -2.65 16.07
CA MET A 1 -25.63 -1.46 15.95
C MET A 1 -25.01 -1.27 14.55
N LYS A 2 -23.94 -1.97 14.12
CA LYS A 2 -23.36 -1.77 12.75
C LYS A 2 -24.37 -2.00 11.60
N LYS A 3 -25.20 -3.06 11.67
CA LYS A 3 -26.26 -3.31 10.67
C LYS A 3 -27.37 -2.26 10.69
N GLU A 4 -27.69 -1.69 11.85
CA GLU A 4 -28.73 -0.64 11.98
C GLU A 4 -28.21 0.74 11.56
N GLN A 5 -26.93 1.05 11.76
CA GLN A 5 -26.33 2.33 11.38
C GLN A 5 -25.92 2.37 9.91
N VAL A 6 -25.37 1.28 9.36
CA VAL A 6 -25.21 1.10 7.91
C VAL A 6 -26.58 1.13 7.22
N SER A 7 -27.62 0.62 7.90
CA SER A 7 -29.01 0.78 7.48
C SER A 7 -29.47 2.24 7.52
N LEU A 8 -29.14 3.03 8.56
CA LEU A 8 -29.55 4.44 8.66
C LEU A 8 -28.88 5.32 7.59
N THR A 9 -27.55 5.24 7.43
CA THR A 9 -26.83 5.97 6.37
C THR A 9 -27.22 5.49 4.98
N GLY A 10 -27.47 4.18 4.81
CA GLY A 10 -27.99 3.62 3.57
C GLY A 10 -29.43 4.05 3.28
N THR A 11 -30.25 4.27 4.31
CA THR A 11 -31.63 4.76 4.20
C THR A 11 -31.64 6.24 3.88
N LEU A 12 -30.85 7.06 4.57
CA LEU A 12 -30.71 8.48 4.30
C LEU A 12 -30.03 8.78 2.96
N LYS A 13 -29.07 7.97 2.52
CA LYS A 13 -28.54 8.05 1.14
C LYS A 13 -29.62 7.71 0.12
N ARG A 14 -30.45 6.70 0.39
CA ARG A 14 -31.61 6.36 -0.46
C ARG A 14 -32.67 7.46 -0.43
N GLU A 15 -32.91 8.11 0.70
CA GLU A 15 -33.82 9.25 0.84
C GLU A 15 -33.29 10.48 0.12
N PHE A 16 -32.01 10.82 0.28
CA PHE A 16 -31.37 11.90 -0.48
C PHE A 16 -31.40 11.62 -1.99
N GLN A 17 -31.19 10.37 -2.39
CA GLN A 17 -31.32 9.97 -3.79
C GLN A 17 -32.77 10.03 -4.27
N ARG A 18 -33.76 9.68 -3.43
CA ARG A 18 -35.19 9.89 -3.73
C ARG A 18 -35.53 11.38 -3.82
N ASP A 19 -34.94 12.22 -2.99
CA ASP A 19 -35.10 13.68 -3.04
C ASP A 19 -34.55 14.24 -4.36
N LEU A 20 -33.40 13.72 -4.82
CA LEU A 20 -32.83 14.09 -6.11
C LEU A 20 -33.66 13.56 -7.30
N GLU A 21 -34.23 12.36 -7.18
CA GLU A 21 -35.17 11.83 -8.17
C GLU A 21 -36.48 12.62 -8.19
N LEU A 22 -37.03 12.99 -7.03
CA LEU A 22 -38.19 13.89 -6.94
C LEU A 22 -37.89 15.24 -7.60
N PHE A 23 -36.68 15.77 -7.37
CA PHE A 23 -36.22 16.98 -8.03
C PHE A 23 -36.27 16.84 -9.55
N LYS A 24 -35.78 15.73 -10.12
CA LYS A 24 -35.88 15.48 -11.57
C LYS A 24 -37.31 15.43 -12.10
N HIS A 25 -38.24 14.80 -11.39
CA HIS A 25 -39.65 14.78 -11.78
C HIS A 25 -40.25 16.19 -11.76
N PHE A 26 -39.85 17.00 -10.79
CA PHE A 26 -40.24 18.38 -10.70
C PHE A 26 -39.66 19.25 -11.84
N LEU A 27 -38.40 19.02 -12.23
CA LEU A 27 -37.80 19.69 -13.40
C LEU A 27 -38.62 19.46 -14.66
N LEU A 28 -39.09 18.22 -14.86
CA LEU A 28 -39.98 17.87 -15.99
C LEU A 28 -41.33 18.61 -15.90
N LEU A 29 -41.93 18.65 -14.71
CA LEU A 29 -43.18 19.36 -14.49
C LEU A 29 -43.06 20.86 -14.79
N ILE A 30 -42.02 21.54 -14.30
CA ILE A 30 -41.77 22.96 -14.65
C ILE A 30 -41.64 23.10 -16.16
N ASN A 31 -40.84 22.23 -16.77
CA ASN A 31 -40.52 22.31 -18.19
C ASN A 31 -41.78 22.17 -19.07
N ASP A 32 -42.73 21.34 -18.65
CA ASP A 32 -43.98 21.11 -19.38
C ASP A 32 -45.07 22.16 -19.06
N SER A 33 -45.06 22.75 -17.86
CA SER A 33 -46.15 23.62 -17.37
C SER A 33 -45.91 25.13 -17.52
N GLY A 34 -44.67 25.56 -17.79
CA GLY A 34 -44.28 26.97 -17.80
C GLY A 34 -43.61 27.45 -19.09
N PRO A 35 -43.59 28.79 -19.33
CA PRO A 35 -42.85 29.39 -20.43
C PRO A 35 -41.36 29.60 -20.12
N ILE A 36 -40.98 29.65 -18.84
CA ILE A 36 -39.58 29.63 -18.38
C ILE A 36 -39.22 28.18 -18.10
N ARG A 37 -38.17 27.69 -18.75
CA ARG A 37 -37.85 26.27 -18.87
C ARG A 37 -36.37 26.04 -18.55
N ASN A 38 -35.92 24.82 -18.80
CA ASN A 38 -34.52 24.41 -18.66
C ASN A 38 -33.91 24.74 -17.29
N VAL A 39 -34.31 23.98 -16.26
CA VAL A 39 -33.78 24.20 -14.92
C VAL A 39 -32.61 23.25 -14.69
N GLU A 40 -31.49 23.80 -14.23
CA GLU A 40 -30.26 23.05 -14.04
C GLU A 40 -29.59 23.38 -12.72
N LEU A 41 -29.13 22.37 -12.01
CA LEU A 41 -28.30 22.52 -10.82
C LEU A 41 -26.84 22.28 -11.16
N ILE A 42 -26.00 23.28 -10.89
CA ILE A 42 -24.55 23.20 -11.00
C ILE A 42 -23.95 23.24 -9.59
N TRP A 43 -23.30 22.15 -9.19
CA TRP A 43 -22.65 22.04 -7.88
C TRP A 43 -21.36 22.86 -7.83
N ASN A 44 -21.06 23.44 -6.67
CA ASN A 44 -19.75 24.04 -6.42
C ASN A 44 -18.71 22.94 -6.23
N GLU A 45 -17.63 22.99 -7.02
CA GLU A 45 -16.57 21.98 -7.01
C GLU A 45 -15.79 21.93 -5.69
N GLU A 46 -15.89 22.94 -4.83
CA GLU A 46 -15.11 23.07 -3.59
C GLU A 46 -15.71 22.31 -2.38
N ILE A 47 -16.83 21.61 -2.54
CA ILE A 47 -17.59 21.03 -1.41
C ILE A 47 -17.28 19.53 -1.21
N ASP A 48 -17.18 19.13 0.06
CA ASP A 48 -16.65 17.88 0.67
C ASP A 48 -17.30 16.54 0.20
N PRO A 49 -16.97 15.41 0.84
CA PRO A 49 -16.04 14.33 0.47
C PRO A 49 -16.65 13.23 -0.42
N LEU A 50 -17.88 13.42 -0.90
CA LEU A 50 -18.64 12.41 -1.66
C LEU A 50 -18.34 12.45 -3.17
N LYS A 51 -17.36 13.26 -3.59
CA LYS A 51 -16.93 13.55 -4.97
C LYS A 51 -16.80 12.35 -5.90
N ALA A 52 -16.62 11.12 -5.37
CA ALA A 52 -16.49 9.94 -6.20
C ALA A 52 -17.81 9.43 -6.84
N LYS A 53 -19.00 9.98 -6.52
CA LYS A 53 -20.29 9.35 -6.94
C LYS A 53 -21.39 10.25 -7.50
N PHE A 54 -21.26 11.57 -7.57
CA PHE A 54 -22.30 12.45 -8.11
C PHE A 54 -21.84 13.15 -9.39
N LYS A 55 -22.77 13.33 -10.35
CA LYS A 55 -22.52 14.18 -11.53
C LYS A 55 -22.44 15.64 -11.09
N ASN A 56 -21.52 16.40 -11.69
CA ASN A 56 -21.30 17.82 -11.36
C ASN A 56 -22.47 18.73 -11.79
N ARG A 57 -23.29 18.28 -12.77
CA ARG A 57 -24.49 18.94 -13.28
C ARG A 57 -25.67 17.98 -13.18
N VAL A 58 -26.83 18.49 -12.75
CA VAL A 58 -28.10 17.78 -12.74
C VAL A 58 -29.15 18.68 -13.37
N GLY A 59 -29.60 18.36 -14.58
CA GLY A 59 -30.54 19.20 -15.34
C GLY A 59 -31.77 18.47 -15.84
N THR A 60 -32.68 19.21 -16.47
CA THR A 60 -33.88 18.67 -17.14
C THR A 60 -33.52 17.59 -18.17
N GLU A 61 -32.35 17.67 -18.82
CA GLU A 61 -31.86 16.67 -19.77
C GLU A 61 -31.60 15.30 -19.12
N ASP A 62 -30.96 15.28 -17.93
CA ASP A 62 -30.75 14.05 -17.16
C ASP A 62 -32.08 13.39 -16.76
N ALA A 63 -33.11 14.20 -16.48
CA ALA A 63 -34.45 13.72 -16.15
C ALA A 63 -35.17 13.09 -17.37
N LEU A 64 -34.98 13.67 -18.57
CA LEU A 64 -35.57 13.18 -19.82
C LEU A 64 -34.96 11.86 -20.30
N VAL A 65 -33.67 11.63 -20.05
CA VAL A 65 -32.98 10.37 -20.40
C VAL A 65 -33.51 9.18 -19.59
N GLN A 66 -33.90 9.39 -18.32
CA GLN A 66 -34.40 8.33 -17.43
C GLN A 66 -35.81 7.83 -17.76
N LEU A 67 -36.58 8.56 -18.58
CA LEU A 67 -37.96 8.21 -18.95
C LEU A 67 -38.08 7.44 -20.28
N LYS A 68 -36.97 7.19 -21.00
CA LYS A 68 -37.02 6.41 -22.25
C LYS A 68 -37.14 4.91 -21.92
N PRO A 69 -38.19 4.19 -22.38
CA PRO A 69 -38.22 2.74 -22.28
C PRO A 69 -37.06 2.13 -23.08
N ALA A 70 -36.46 1.07 -22.55
CA ALA A 70 -35.31 0.42 -23.16
C ALA A 70 -35.65 -0.06 -24.60
N GLY A 71 -34.98 0.51 -25.61
CA GLY A 71 -35.04 0.03 -27.00
C GLY A 71 -35.55 1.00 -28.07
N SER A 72 -35.91 2.26 -27.75
CA SER A 72 -36.27 3.24 -28.80
C SER A 72 -35.03 3.87 -29.45
N PRO A 73 -34.98 4.04 -30.79
CA PRO A 73 -33.83 4.62 -31.48
C PRO A 73 -33.56 6.06 -31.02
N VAL A 74 -32.28 6.42 -30.96
CA VAL A 74 -31.79 7.78 -30.72
C VAL A 74 -32.07 8.63 -31.96
N ALA A 75 -33.31 9.03 -32.16
CA ALA A 75 -33.68 9.97 -33.20
C ALA A 75 -34.48 11.14 -32.62
N ASN A 76 -33.89 12.32 -32.74
CA ASN A 76 -34.41 13.68 -32.58
C ASN A 76 -34.76 14.25 -31.19
N ARG A 77 -34.01 15.32 -30.87
CA ARG A 77 -34.39 16.58 -30.20
C ARG A 77 -35.34 16.46 -29.01
N ASN A 78 -34.76 16.36 -27.82
CA ASN A 78 -35.37 16.86 -26.58
C ASN A 78 -34.24 17.49 -25.73
N THR A 79 -33.52 18.45 -26.32
CA THR A 79 -32.72 19.38 -25.53
C THR A 79 -33.70 20.30 -24.79
N PRO A 80 -33.59 20.46 -23.46
CA PRO A 80 -34.50 21.29 -22.67
C PRO A 80 -34.30 22.80 -22.91
N SER A 81 -33.20 23.19 -23.55
CA SER A 81 -32.89 24.53 -24.04
C SER A 81 -33.79 24.95 -25.20
N THR A 82 -33.94 26.27 -25.40
CA THR A 82 -34.53 26.79 -26.64
C THR A 82 -33.64 26.41 -27.84
N LEU A 83 -34.24 26.15 -29.01
CA LEU A 83 -33.49 25.91 -30.25
C LEU A 83 -32.49 27.05 -30.54
N PHE A 84 -32.83 28.27 -30.13
CA PHE A 84 -31.94 29.42 -30.22
C PHE A 84 -30.65 29.20 -29.39
N CYS A 85 -30.77 28.90 -28.10
CA CYS A 85 -29.61 28.63 -27.26
C CYS A 85 -28.80 27.44 -27.78
N ASP A 86 -29.46 26.36 -28.21
CA ASP A 86 -28.79 25.17 -28.81
C ASP A 86 -27.88 25.53 -29.97
N LEU A 87 -28.32 26.46 -30.83
CA LEU A 87 -27.52 26.95 -31.95
C LEU A 87 -26.36 27.84 -31.46
N VAL A 88 -26.56 28.65 -30.42
CA VAL A 88 -25.53 29.51 -29.83
C VAL A 88 -24.37 28.69 -29.25
N HIS A 89 -24.66 27.72 -28.38
CA HIS A 89 -23.62 26.88 -27.75
C HIS A 89 -23.25 25.64 -28.57
N GLY A 90 -23.72 25.51 -29.81
CA GLY A 90 -23.41 24.40 -30.71
C GLY A 90 -23.77 23.03 -30.12
N PHE A 91 -24.95 22.90 -29.53
CA PHE A 91 -25.41 21.71 -28.79
C PHE A 91 -24.46 21.30 -27.65
N GLY A 92 -23.81 22.28 -27.03
CA GLY A 92 -22.96 22.11 -25.85
C GLY A 92 -21.46 22.08 -26.16
N SER A 93 -21.08 21.98 -27.44
CA SER A 93 -19.67 21.96 -27.85
C SER A 93 -18.92 23.27 -27.65
N HIS A 94 -19.64 24.39 -27.51
CA HIS A 94 -19.08 25.74 -27.36
C HIS A 94 -19.64 26.49 -26.13
N GLU A 95 -20.16 25.77 -25.13
CA GLU A 95 -20.80 26.38 -23.94
C GLU A 95 -19.83 27.25 -23.12
N ASP A 96 -18.59 26.79 -22.93
CA ASP A 96 -17.53 27.53 -22.22
C ASP A 96 -17.10 28.82 -22.94
N GLU A 97 -17.20 28.85 -24.27
CA GLU A 97 -16.81 29.99 -25.11
C GLU A 97 -17.97 31.00 -25.30
N THR A 98 -19.19 30.64 -24.87
CA THR A 98 -20.41 31.42 -25.08
C THR A 98 -21.08 31.75 -23.74
N CYS A 99 -21.95 30.87 -23.24
CA CYS A 99 -22.80 31.06 -22.05
C CYS A 99 -22.01 31.33 -20.77
N ALA A 100 -20.83 30.71 -20.61
CA ALA A 100 -20.00 30.88 -19.42
C ALA A 100 -19.61 32.36 -19.16
N HIS A 101 -19.54 33.20 -20.19
CA HIS A 101 -19.27 34.63 -20.05
C HIS A 101 -20.31 35.38 -19.21
N SER A 102 -21.57 34.95 -19.23
CA SER A 102 -22.65 35.55 -18.43
C SER A 102 -22.94 34.76 -17.16
N ASP A 103 -22.81 33.45 -17.20
CA ASP A 103 -23.25 32.56 -16.12
C ASP A 103 -22.24 32.51 -14.97
N LEU A 104 -20.92 32.52 -15.26
CA LEU A 104 -19.89 32.56 -14.21
C LEU A 104 -19.96 33.85 -13.37
N PRO A 105 -20.06 35.07 -13.97
CA PRO A 105 -20.27 36.28 -13.17
C PRO A 105 -21.57 36.27 -12.37
N ALA A 106 -22.65 35.71 -12.91
CA ALA A 106 -23.92 35.56 -12.18
C ALA A 106 -23.76 34.62 -10.98
N GLN A 107 -23.08 33.49 -11.16
CA GLN A 107 -22.75 32.54 -10.10
C GLN A 107 -21.87 33.18 -9.01
N GLN A 108 -20.88 33.98 -9.39
CA GLN A 108 -20.03 34.71 -8.45
C GLN A 108 -20.83 35.72 -7.63
N ARG A 109 -21.77 36.45 -8.26
CA ARG A 109 -22.69 37.34 -7.54
C ARG A 109 -23.60 36.57 -6.59
N CYS A 110 -24.21 35.48 -7.04
CA CYS A 110 -24.99 34.56 -6.20
C CYS A 110 -24.20 34.11 -4.96
N ARG A 111 -22.94 33.70 -5.13
CA ARG A 111 -22.04 33.28 -4.05
C ARG A 111 -21.70 34.42 -3.10
N ALA A 112 -21.44 35.62 -3.62
CA ALA A 112 -21.05 36.78 -2.82
C ALA A 112 -22.21 37.40 -2.04
N THR A 113 -23.41 37.46 -2.63
CA THR A 113 -24.56 38.14 -2.01
C THR A 113 -25.53 37.18 -1.34
N SER A 114 -25.43 35.87 -1.60
CA SER A 114 -26.41 34.88 -1.17
C SER A 114 -27.84 35.16 -1.67
N CYS A 115 -27.97 35.89 -2.78
CA CYS A 115 -29.25 36.29 -3.36
C CYS A 115 -29.37 35.86 -4.81
N SER A 116 -30.59 35.49 -5.20
CA SER A 116 -30.98 35.18 -6.57
C SER A 116 -30.68 36.35 -7.51
N GLN A 117 -30.21 36.04 -8.73
CA GLN A 117 -29.89 37.00 -9.78
C GLN A 117 -30.83 36.80 -10.97
N VAL A 118 -31.45 37.88 -11.42
CA VAL A 118 -32.10 37.94 -12.74
C VAL A 118 -31.23 38.84 -13.60
N TYR A 119 -30.71 38.32 -14.70
CA TYR A 119 -29.73 39.02 -15.53
C TYR A 119 -30.02 38.83 -17.01
N ALA A 120 -29.53 39.77 -17.83
CA ALA A 120 -29.46 39.56 -19.26
C ALA A 120 -28.19 38.76 -19.57
N CYS A 121 -28.33 37.64 -20.26
CA CYS A 121 -27.19 36.84 -20.73
C CYS A 121 -26.41 37.59 -21.82
N HIS A 122 -25.28 37.03 -22.23
CA HIS A 122 -24.39 37.65 -23.21
C HIS A 122 -25.06 37.97 -24.57
N VAL A 123 -26.16 37.29 -24.92
CA VAL A 123 -26.98 37.55 -26.12
C VAL A 123 -28.31 38.27 -25.83
N GLY A 124 -28.51 38.77 -24.61
CA GLY A 124 -29.65 39.60 -24.26
C GLY A 124 -30.94 38.86 -23.89
N LEU A 125 -30.93 37.54 -23.77
CA LEU A 125 -32.03 36.79 -23.14
C LEU A 125 -32.00 36.98 -21.63
N THR A 126 -33.14 36.81 -20.97
CA THR A 126 -33.26 36.89 -19.51
C THR A 126 -33.03 35.52 -18.90
N ASP A 127 -32.02 35.44 -18.02
CA ASP A 127 -31.66 34.26 -17.24
C ASP A 127 -31.79 34.52 -15.74
N ILE A 128 -31.94 33.42 -15.00
CA ILE A 128 -32.16 33.35 -13.57
C ILE A 128 -31.08 32.44 -12.98
N ALA A 129 -30.40 32.93 -11.95
CA ALA A 129 -29.49 32.15 -11.13
C ALA A 129 -29.96 32.21 -9.67
N VAL A 130 -30.20 31.07 -9.03
CA VAL A 130 -30.62 30.96 -7.63
C VAL A 130 -29.58 30.18 -6.84
N PRO A 131 -28.97 30.76 -5.78
CA PRO A 131 -27.97 30.06 -5.00
C PRO A 131 -28.61 28.97 -4.11
N VAL A 132 -27.99 27.81 -4.05
CA VAL A 132 -28.27 26.76 -3.07
C VAL A 132 -27.29 26.94 -1.92
N ILE A 133 -27.79 27.20 -0.70
CA ILE A 133 -26.95 27.53 0.46
C ILE A 133 -27.43 26.72 1.66
N SER A 134 -26.51 26.03 2.34
CA SER A 134 -26.77 25.31 3.59
C SER A 134 -25.81 25.81 4.66
N ASP A 135 -26.33 26.24 5.81
CA ASP A 135 -25.55 26.76 6.95
C ASP A 135 -24.45 27.78 6.57
N GLY A 136 -24.81 28.75 5.72
CA GLY A 136 -23.88 29.78 5.22
C GLY A 136 -22.88 29.28 4.17
N GLN A 137 -22.85 27.99 3.85
CA GLN A 137 -22.03 27.41 2.79
C GLN A 137 -22.78 27.43 1.46
N TYR A 138 -22.19 28.08 0.46
CA TYR A 138 -22.69 28.05 -0.92
C TYR A 138 -22.46 26.67 -1.54
N LEU A 139 -23.54 25.93 -1.80
CA LEU A 139 -23.58 24.57 -2.33
C LEU A 139 -23.47 24.48 -3.85
N GLY A 140 -24.07 25.44 -4.56
CA GLY A 140 -24.22 25.42 -6.00
C GLY A 140 -25.21 26.48 -6.47
N THR A 141 -25.51 26.52 -7.76
CA THR A 141 -26.50 27.43 -8.33
C THR A 141 -27.49 26.68 -9.22
N LEU A 142 -28.77 27.02 -9.06
CA LEU A 142 -29.83 26.66 -9.97
C LEU A 142 -29.93 27.71 -11.08
N PHE A 143 -29.80 27.28 -12.32
CA PHE A 143 -29.99 28.10 -13.52
C PHE A 143 -31.33 27.80 -14.16
N SER A 144 -31.96 28.82 -14.74
CA SER A 144 -33.15 28.71 -15.59
C SER A 144 -33.29 30.01 -16.39
N GLY A 145 -34.15 30.05 -17.41
CA GLY A 145 -34.35 31.26 -18.18
C GLY A 145 -34.56 30.96 -19.65
N GLN A 146 -33.73 31.59 -20.48
CA GLN A 146 -33.77 31.51 -21.94
C GLN A 146 -35.06 32.10 -22.52
N VAL A 147 -35.47 33.25 -22.00
CA VAL A 147 -36.71 33.93 -22.36
C VAL A 147 -36.49 35.40 -22.70
N LEU A 148 -37.40 35.98 -23.46
CA LEU A 148 -37.46 37.40 -23.72
C LEU A 148 -38.50 38.06 -22.80
N MET A 149 -38.20 39.27 -22.33
CA MET A 149 -39.18 40.09 -21.60
C MET A 149 -39.95 41.07 -22.48
N GLN A 150 -39.56 41.19 -23.75
CA GLN A 150 -40.18 42.04 -24.77
C GLN A 150 -40.22 41.27 -26.09
N ALA A 151 -41.17 41.59 -26.97
CA ALA A 151 -41.24 40.92 -28.27
C ALA A 151 -39.96 41.18 -29.10
N PRO A 152 -39.42 40.16 -29.79
CA PRO A 152 -38.24 40.31 -30.63
C PRO A 152 -38.52 41.27 -31.80
N SER A 153 -37.51 42.03 -32.21
CA SER A 153 -37.52 42.92 -33.37
C SER A 153 -36.22 42.80 -34.16
N ASP A 154 -36.21 43.32 -35.38
CA ASP A 154 -34.99 43.34 -36.21
C ASP A 154 -33.84 44.05 -35.49
N GLU A 155 -34.14 45.13 -34.77
CA GLU A 155 -33.15 45.87 -33.96
C GLU A 155 -32.64 45.05 -32.76
N SER A 156 -33.49 44.24 -32.12
CA SER A 156 -33.05 43.37 -31.03
C SER A 156 -32.21 42.20 -31.55
N PHE A 157 -32.55 41.65 -32.72
CA PHE A 157 -31.76 40.60 -33.35
C PHE A 157 -30.42 41.10 -33.90
N GLU A 158 -30.35 42.32 -34.42
CA GLU A 158 -29.09 42.92 -34.87
C GLU A 158 -28.04 42.99 -33.74
N ARG A 159 -28.48 43.24 -32.50
CA ARG A 159 -27.61 43.19 -31.32
C ARG A 159 -27.11 41.78 -31.01
N VAL A 160 -27.96 40.77 -31.16
CA VAL A 160 -27.57 39.35 -31.05
C VAL A 160 -26.53 39.00 -32.10
N ARG A 161 -26.75 39.40 -33.36
CA ARG A 161 -25.85 39.16 -34.49
C ARG A 161 -24.47 39.76 -34.25
N GLU A 162 -24.40 41.00 -33.79
CA GLU A 162 -23.12 41.64 -33.48
C GLU A 162 -22.41 40.95 -32.30
N SER A 163 -23.15 40.54 -31.27
CA SER A 163 -22.59 39.80 -30.13
C SER A 163 -22.02 38.44 -30.53
N LEU A 164 -22.58 37.79 -31.56
CA LEU A 164 -22.20 36.43 -31.98
C LEU A 164 -21.30 36.38 -33.24
N LYS A 165 -20.98 37.53 -33.83
CA LYS A 165 -20.19 37.68 -35.07
C LYS A 165 -18.88 36.88 -35.12
N ARG A 166 -18.27 36.60 -33.98
CA ARG A 166 -16.97 35.90 -33.86
C ARG A 166 -17.09 34.38 -33.80
N HIS A 167 -18.31 33.84 -33.75
CA HIS A 167 -18.58 32.42 -33.60
C HIS A 167 -18.96 31.80 -34.95
N ALA A 168 -17.96 31.27 -35.67
CA ALA A 168 -18.11 30.77 -37.03
C ALA A 168 -18.98 29.50 -37.16
N HIS A 169 -19.27 28.80 -36.05
CA HIS A 169 -20.11 27.61 -36.04
C HIS A 169 -21.61 27.90 -36.12
N ILE A 170 -22.02 29.16 -35.95
CA ILE A 170 -23.43 29.54 -35.85
C ILE A 170 -23.97 29.90 -37.23
N ASP A 171 -24.99 29.17 -37.70
CA ASP A 171 -25.75 29.54 -38.88
C ASP A 171 -26.75 30.66 -38.56
N MET A 172 -26.43 31.87 -39.03
CA MET A 172 -27.21 33.08 -38.72
C MET A 172 -28.65 33.02 -39.22
N ALA A 173 -28.91 32.35 -40.35
CA ALA A 173 -30.26 32.22 -40.90
C ALA A 173 -31.14 31.33 -40.01
N SER A 174 -30.62 30.18 -39.58
CA SER A 174 -31.31 29.31 -38.62
C SER A 174 -31.43 29.96 -37.24
N LEU A 175 -30.43 30.72 -36.81
CA LEU A 175 -30.43 31.43 -35.54
C LEU A 175 -31.51 32.51 -35.48
N GLU A 176 -31.67 33.31 -36.55
CA GLU A 176 -32.70 34.33 -36.67
C GLU A 176 -34.10 33.73 -36.55
N ALA A 177 -34.37 32.66 -37.33
CA ALA A 177 -35.63 31.95 -37.27
C ALA A 177 -35.92 31.37 -35.87
N ALA A 178 -34.88 30.92 -35.15
CA ALA A 178 -35.01 30.41 -33.78
C ALA A 178 -35.20 31.54 -32.74
N TYR A 179 -34.58 32.70 -32.93
CA TYR A 179 -34.71 33.86 -32.04
C TYR A 179 -36.15 34.36 -31.95
N TYR A 180 -36.84 34.43 -33.09
CA TYR A 180 -38.25 34.81 -33.15
C TYR A 180 -39.21 33.78 -32.51
N GLN A 181 -38.73 32.59 -32.16
CA GLN A 181 -39.48 31.55 -31.46
C GLN A 181 -39.18 31.49 -29.95
N VAL A 182 -38.26 32.34 -29.45
CA VAL A 182 -37.92 32.37 -28.02
C VAL A 182 -39.16 32.79 -27.21
N PRO A 183 -39.50 32.08 -26.11
CA PRO A 183 -40.67 32.42 -25.31
C PRO A 183 -40.61 33.84 -24.74
N ILE A 184 -41.74 34.55 -24.80
CA ILE A 184 -41.89 35.89 -24.23
C ILE A 184 -42.63 35.78 -22.90
N VAL A 185 -42.07 36.38 -21.85
CA VAL A 185 -42.63 36.32 -20.49
C VAL A 185 -42.73 37.70 -19.86
N THR A 186 -43.63 37.84 -18.90
CA THR A 186 -43.78 39.07 -18.10
C THR A 186 -42.83 39.08 -16.91
N GLY A 187 -42.55 40.27 -16.38
CA GLY A 187 -41.76 40.41 -15.15
C GLY A 187 -42.37 39.66 -13.95
N ASP A 188 -43.69 39.50 -13.89
CA ASP A 188 -44.35 38.74 -12.83
C ASP A 188 -44.16 37.23 -13.00
N GLN A 189 -44.13 36.72 -14.23
CA GLN A 189 -43.77 35.32 -14.50
C GLN A 189 -42.32 35.02 -14.08
N VAL A 190 -41.38 35.93 -14.34
CA VAL A 190 -39.99 35.81 -13.88
C VAL A 190 -39.92 35.79 -12.34
N LYS A 191 -40.60 36.73 -11.67
CA LYS A 191 -40.66 36.76 -10.19
C LYS A 191 -41.24 35.49 -9.59
N HIS A 192 -42.30 34.93 -10.19
CA HIS A 192 -42.88 33.66 -9.73
C HIS A 192 -41.91 32.49 -9.91
N MET A 193 -41.19 32.44 -11.04
CA MET A 193 -40.19 31.41 -11.27
C MET A 193 -39.04 31.48 -10.26
N VAL A 194 -38.50 32.68 -9.99
CA VAL A 194 -37.48 32.88 -8.96
C VAL A 194 -37.93 32.32 -7.61
N ARG A 195 -39.16 32.65 -7.17
CA ARG A 195 -39.71 32.14 -5.90
C ARG A 195 -39.82 30.63 -5.85
N VAL A 196 -40.23 30.01 -6.96
CA VAL A 196 -40.28 28.55 -7.08
C VAL A 196 -38.87 27.99 -6.94
N LEU A 197 -37.91 28.46 -7.73
CA LEU A 197 -36.52 27.99 -7.67
C LEU A 197 -35.88 28.20 -6.28
N GLU A 198 -36.20 29.29 -5.57
CA GLU A 198 -35.75 29.53 -4.19
C GLU A 198 -36.35 28.54 -3.17
N LEU A 199 -37.59 28.09 -3.37
CA LEU A 199 -38.16 27.00 -2.55
C LEU A 199 -37.38 25.70 -2.79
N PHE A 200 -37.01 25.41 -4.04
CA PHE A 200 -36.22 24.23 -4.38
C PHE A 200 -34.79 24.30 -3.86
N ALA A 201 -34.13 25.45 -4.01
CA ALA A 201 -32.81 25.67 -3.44
C ALA A 201 -32.80 25.38 -1.93
N ARG A 202 -33.81 25.84 -1.19
CA ARG A 202 -33.97 25.53 0.24
C ARG A 202 -34.25 24.05 0.51
N TYR A 203 -35.05 23.39 -0.31
CA TYR A 203 -35.31 21.95 -0.18
C TYR A 203 -34.01 21.14 -0.32
N ILE A 204 -33.23 21.43 -1.36
CA ILE A 204 -31.94 20.78 -1.64
C ILE A 204 -30.96 21.05 -0.50
N ALA A 205 -30.85 22.30 -0.04
CA ALA A 205 -30.00 22.66 1.09
C ALA A 205 -30.38 21.90 2.37
N ASN A 206 -31.67 21.81 2.71
CA ASN A 206 -32.12 21.07 3.88
C ASN A 206 -31.86 19.57 3.76
N SER A 207 -31.97 18.99 2.56
CA SER A 207 -31.66 17.59 2.32
C SER A 207 -30.16 17.31 2.42
N TRP A 208 -29.34 18.23 1.92
CA TRP A 208 -27.88 18.20 2.07
C TRP A 208 -27.46 18.24 3.53
N GLU A 209 -28.05 19.13 4.33
CA GLU A 209 -27.70 19.28 5.75
C GLU A 209 -27.95 17.99 6.55
N ARG A 210 -29.08 17.32 6.29
CA ARG A 210 -29.37 16.01 6.91
C ARG A 210 -28.30 14.96 6.58
N LEU A 211 -27.85 14.92 5.33
CA LEU A 211 -26.80 14.00 4.90
C LEU A 211 -25.45 14.34 5.54
N ARG A 212 -25.11 15.63 5.63
CA ARG A 212 -23.86 16.13 6.23
C ARG A 212 -23.75 15.77 7.70
N ILE A 213 -24.78 16.07 8.50
CA ILE A 213 -24.83 15.78 9.94
C ILE A 213 -24.60 14.29 10.21
N VAL A 214 -25.26 13.42 9.45
CA VAL A 214 -25.10 11.96 9.63
C VAL A 214 -23.74 11.48 9.14
N GLY A 215 -23.22 12.03 8.05
CA GLY A 215 -21.87 11.73 7.57
C GLY A 215 -20.78 12.14 8.57
N GLU A 216 -20.93 13.28 9.24
CA GLU A 216 -20.03 13.73 10.30
C GLU A 216 -20.14 12.90 11.56
N HIS A 217 -21.36 12.61 12.03
CA HIS A 217 -21.58 11.75 13.19
C HIS A 217 -20.98 10.36 12.95
N GLN A 218 -21.13 9.79 11.76
CA GLN A 218 -20.53 8.50 11.42
C GLN A 218 -19.00 8.57 11.40
N ARG A 219 -18.41 9.60 10.77
CA ARG A 219 -16.95 9.82 10.77
C ARG A 219 -16.41 9.95 12.21
N GLN A 220 -17.14 10.65 13.08
CA GLN A 220 -16.77 10.79 14.49
C GLN A 220 -16.83 9.44 15.22
N GLN A 221 -17.91 8.68 15.08
CA GLN A 221 -18.02 7.35 15.69
C GLN A 221 -16.95 6.37 15.18
N GLU A 222 -16.62 6.40 13.89
CA GLU A 222 -15.55 5.57 13.31
C GLU A 222 -14.18 5.93 13.90
N ARG A 223 -13.93 7.22 14.14
CA ARG A 223 -12.70 7.71 14.81
C ARG A 223 -12.66 7.28 16.28
N GLU A 224 -13.75 7.45 17.02
CA GLU A 224 -13.85 7.02 18.42
C GLU A 224 -13.65 5.50 18.54
N LEU A 225 -14.29 4.71 17.69
CA LEU A 225 -14.12 3.26 17.65
C LEU A 225 -12.67 2.86 17.33
N ALA A 226 -12.01 3.57 16.40
CA ALA A 226 -10.60 3.32 16.08
C ALA A 226 -9.67 3.64 17.26
N LEU A 227 -9.97 4.68 18.04
CA LEU A 227 -9.23 5.02 19.27
C LEU A 227 -9.46 3.97 20.36
N ASP A 228 -10.71 3.62 20.65
CA ASP A 228 -11.06 2.57 21.62
C ASP A 228 -10.35 1.25 21.31
N ARG A 229 -10.27 0.88 20.02
CA ARG A 229 -9.55 -0.34 19.57
C ARG A 229 -8.06 -0.28 19.83
N LYS A 230 -7.42 0.86 19.56
CA LYS A 230 -6.00 1.07 19.83
C LYS A 230 -5.71 1.08 21.32
N GLU A 231 -6.57 1.73 22.10
CA GLU A 231 -6.48 1.76 23.55
C GLU A 231 -6.58 0.35 24.14
N LEU A 232 -7.59 -0.42 23.73
CA LEU A 232 -7.77 -1.80 24.16
C LEU A 232 -6.56 -2.66 23.82
N ALA A 233 -6.11 -2.61 22.56
CA ALA A 233 -4.90 -3.31 22.13
C ALA A 233 -3.67 -2.95 22.97
N SER A 234 -3.48 -1.66 23.25
CA SER A 234 -2.36 -1.18 24.08
C SER A 234 -2.43 -1.75 25.50
N ILE A 235 -3.61 -1.77 26.12
CA ILE A 235 -3.82 -2.35 27.45
C ILE A 235 -3.51 -3.85 27.41
N LEU A 236 -4.02 -4.60 26.42
CA LEU A 236 -3.79 -6.04 26.31
C LEU A 236 -2.32 -6.40 26.05
N LEU A 237 -1.61 -5.65 25.18
CA LEU A 237 -0.17 -5.87 24.92
C LEU A 237 0.72 -5.47 26.11
N SER A 238 0.33 -4.44 26.86
CA SER A 238 1.05 -4.08 28.09
C SER A 238 0.85 -5.15 29.16
N GLY A 239 -0.34 -5.77 29.19
CA GLY A 239 -0.85 -6.64 30.25
C GLY A 239 -1.08 -5.93 31.59
N GLU A 240 -0.98 -4.60 31.64
CA GLU A 240 -1.33 -3.77 32.81
C GLU A 240 -2.85 -3.60 32.85
N ILE A 241 -3.53 -4.64 33.33
CA ILE A 241 -4.99 -4.63 33.41
C ILE A 241 -5.40 -3.84 34.66
N GLY A 242 -6.01 -2.66 34.44
CA GLY A 242 -6.67 -1.86 35.47
C GLY A 242 -7.99 -2.47 35.93
N ASP A 243 -9.05 -1.66 36.03
CA ASP A 243 -10.38 -2.17 36.41
C ASP A 243 -10.94 -3.11 35.32
N ARG A 244 -11.33 -4.32 35.74
CA ARG A 244 -11.90 -5.34 34.85
C ARG A 244 -13.24 -4.92 34.26
N ASN A 245 -14.03 -4.10 34.95
CA ASN A 245 -15.30 -3.59 34.46
C ASN A 245 -15.09 -2.54 33.36
N GLU A 246 -14.11 -1.65 33.55
CA GLU A 246 -13.72 -0.68 32.52
C GLU A 246 -13.17 -1.39 31.28
N LEU A 247 -12.32 -2.41 31.45
CA LEU A 247 -11.82 -3.23 30.35
C LEU A 247 -12.96 -3.93 29.60
N LYS A 248 -13.94 -4.49 30.31
CA LYS A 248 -15.12 -5.12 29.69
C LYS A 248 -15.97 -4.11 28.92
N ALA A 249 -16.17 -2.91 29.47
CA ALA A 249 -16.90 -1.85 28.79
C ALA A 249 -16.18 -1.40 27.52
N LEU A 250 -14.86 -1.22 27.57
CA LEU A 250 -14.04 -0.90 26.41
C LEU A 250 -14.08 -2.02 25.36
N ALA A 251 -13.92 -3.28 25.77
CA ALA A 251 -14.07 -4.45 24.89
C ALA A 251 -15.44 -4.47 24.19
N ALA A 252 -16.53 -4.23 24.93
CA ALA A 252 -17.87 -4.18 24.36
C ALA A 252 -18.03 -3.07 23.30
N ARG A 253 -17.49 -1.87 23.54
CA ARG A 253 -17.49 -0.78 22.55
C ARG A 253 -16.74 -1.13 21.27
N THR A 254 -15.65 -1.91 21.38
CA THR A 254 -14.88 -2.37 20.21
C THR A 254 -15.55 -3.49 19.40
N GLY A 255 -16.65 -4.05 19.90
CA GLY A 255 -17.40 -5.16 19.30
C GLY A 255 -17.04 -6.55 19.84
N LEU A 256 -16.31 -6.63 20.96
CA LEU A 256 -15.94 -7.89 21.59
C LEU A 256 -16.96 -8.25 22.68
N HIS A 257 -17.61 -9.41 22.54
CA HIS A 257 -18.57 -9.91 23.55
C HIS A 257 -17.89 -10.53 24.77
N ARG A 258 -16.61 -10.88 24.65
CA ARG A 258 -15.77 -11.35 25.74
C ARG A 258 -14.33 -10.87 25.53
N ILE A 259 -13.55 -10.88 26.60
CA ILE A 259 -12.15 -10.52 26.52
C ILE A 259 -11.40 -11.65 25.79
N PRO A 260 -10.53 -11.32 24.81
CA PRO A 260 -9.70 -12.29 24.13
C PRO A 260 -8.84 -13.12 25.10
N ASP A 261 -8.54 -14.35 24.72
CA ASP A 261 -7.72 -15.29 25.46
C ASP A 261 -6.50 -15.76 24.65
N ARG A 262 -6.37 -15.30 23.40
CA ARG A 262 -5.28 -15.65 22.49
C ARG A 262 -4.80 -14.49 21.64
N VAL A 263 -3.59 -14.65 21.12
CA VAL A 263 -2.98 -13.76 20.13
C VAL A 263 -2.56 -14.56 18.90
N ALA A 264 -2.92 -14.04 17.72
CA ALA A 264 -2.32 -14.43 16.46
C ALA A 264 -1.52 -13.24 15.90
N LEU A 265 -0.25 -13.47 15.55
CA LEU A 265 0.61 -12.45 14.96
C LEU A 265 0.79 -12.74 13.47
N VAL A 266 0.40 -11.78 12.65
CA VAL A 266 0.57 -11.81 11.20
C VAL A 266 1.83 -11.04 10.85
N GLN A 267 2.76 -11.70 10.16
CA GLN A 267 3.98 -11.10 9.64
C GLN A 267 3.93 -11.11 8.12
N ILE A 268 3.90 -9.91 7.53
CA ILE A 268 3.87 -9.71 6.07
C ILE A 268 5.31 -9.75 5.55
N ALA A 269 5.56 -10.57 4.53
CA ALA A 269 6.87 -10.71 3.92
C ALA A 269 7.30 -9.41 3.22
N ARG A 270 8.55 -9.00 3.43
CA ARG A 270 9.16 -7.90 2.68
C ARG A 270 9.47 -8.38 1.26
N GLN A 271 8.90 -7.75 0.24
CA GLN A 271 9.33 -7.96 -1.13
C GLN A 271 10.71 -7.31 -1.31
N VAL A 272 11.78 -8.10 -1.21
CA VAL A 272 13.14 -7.62 -1.52
C VAL A 272 13.25 -7.43 -3.02
N ARG A 273 12.78 -6.28 -3.55
CA ARG A 273 13.18 -5.82 -4.87
C ARG A 273 14.61 -5.31 -4.75
N GLY A 274 15.56 -6.11 -5.20
CA GLY A 274 16.99 -5.83 -5.03
C GLY A 274 17.42 -4.58 -5.78
N HIS A 275 17.29 -3.39 -5.18
CA HIS A 275 18.02 -2.17 -5.52
C HIS A 275 18.18 -1.35 -4.21
N ASN A 276 19.43 -1.11 -3.81
CA ASN A 276 19.82 -0.29 -2.65
C ASN A 276 19.54 1.19 -2.94
N ASP A 277 18.29 1.62 -2.81
CA ASP A 277 17.95 3.04 -2.93
C ASP A 277 17.08 3.49 -1.75
N SER A 278 17.51 4.52 -1.03
CA SER A 278 16.82 5.06 0.16
C SER A 278 15.37 5.51 -0.11
N ARG A 279 15.01 5.76 -1.38
CA ARG A 279 13.63 5.99 -1.83
C ARG A 279 12.76 4.72 -1.82
N SER A 280 13.37 3.53 -1.86
CA SER A 280 12.65 2.25 -1.81
C SER A 280 12.09 1.96 -0.42
N ASP A 281 12.78 2.34 0.65
CA ASP A 281 12.37 2.03 2.03
C ASP A 281 11.09 2.77 2.46
N VAL A 282 10.89 4.01 2.00
CA VAL A 282 9.66 4.79 2.27
C VAL A 282 8.48 4.20 1.50
N ALA A 283 8.66 3.85 0.23
CA ALA A 283 7.64 3.23 -0.60
C ALA A 283 7.26 1.83 -0.08
N GLU A 284 8.24 1.08 0.41
CA GLU A 284 8.01 -0.22 1.04
C GLU A 284 7.26 -0.09 2.37
N HIS A 285 7.63 0.88 3.22
CA HIS A 285 6.88 1.19 4.44
C HIS A 285 5.43 1.56 4.16
N MET A 286 5.17 2.37 3.13
CA MET A 286 3.82 2.72 2.72
C MET A 286 3.04 1.50 2.23
N THR A 287 3.68 0.62 1.46
CA THR A 287 3.08 -0.65 1.02
C THR A 287 2.73 -1.54 2.20
N LEU A 288 3.68 -1.76 3.12
CA LEU A 288 3.45 -2.56 4.33
C LEU A 288 2.32 -1.99 5.19
N ASN A 289 2.27 -0.66 5.37
CA ASN A 289 1.18 -0.01 6.12
C ASN A 289 -0.18 -0.22 5.45
N ARG A 290 -0.26 -0.14 4.12
CA ARG A 290 -1.50 -0.41 3.37
C ARG A 290 -1.97 -1.85 3.58
N ILE A 291 -1.06 -2.82 3.50
CA ILE A 291 -1.39 -4.24 3.73
C ILE A 291 -1.77 -4.47 5.20
N SER A 292 -1.05 -3.86 6.16
CA SER A 292 -1.39 -3.95 7.58
C SER A 292 -2.80 -3.43 7.88
N HIS A 293 -3.21 -2.32 7.27
CA HIS A 293 -4.60 -1.82 7.39
C HIS A 293 -5.62 -2.72 6.69
N PHE A 294 -5.27 -3.32 5.54
CA PHE A 294 -6.11 -4.33 4.92
C PHE A 294 -6.38 -5.53 5.85
N VAL A 295 -5.33 -6.03 6.51
CA VAL A 295 -5.46 -7.12 7.50
C VAL A 295 -6.33 -6.68 8.68
N GLU A 296 -6.09 -5.50 9.24
CA GLU A 296 -6.90 -4.94 10.32
C GLU A 296 -8.39 -4.85 9.96
N ASP A 297 -8.70 -4.40 8.74
CA ASP A 297 -10.06 -4.32 8.21
C ASP A 297 -10.67 -5.70 7.96
N HIS A 298 -9.90 -6.65 7.43
CA HIS A 298 -10.35 -8.01 7.20
C HIS A 298 -10.75 -8.70 8.52
N CYS A 299 -9.97 -8.47 9.59
CA CYS A 299 -10.24 -9.00 10.92
C CYS A 299 -11.54 -8.48 11.54
N ARG A 300 -12.10 -7.36 11.04
CA ARG A 300 -13.39 -6.83 11.53
C ARG A 300 -14.56 -7.76 11.27
N ASN A 301 -14.42 -8.67 10.31
CA ASN A 301 -15.45 -9.64 9.94
C ASN A 301 -15.33 -10.93 10.75
N TRP A 302 -14.26 -11.08 11.54
CA TRP A 302 -14.07 -12.25 12.38
C TRP A 302 -14.83 -12.10 13.69
N PRO A 303 -15.52 -13.16 14.15
CA PRO A 303 -16.21 -13.12 15.43
C PRO A 303 -15.20 -12.93 16.56
N ALA A 304 -15.56 -12.10 17.54
CA ALA A 304 -14.79 -11.86 18.77
C ALA A 304 -13.28 -11.62 18.56
N SER A 305 -12.95 -10.90 17.48
CA SER A 305 -11.56 -10.64 17.09
C SER A 305 -11.26 -9.15 16.94
N LEU A 306 -10.05 -8.76 17.32
CA LEU A 306 -9.53 -7.40 17.25
C LEU A 306 -8.14 -7.41 16.61
N GLY A 307 -8.04 -6.91 15.39
CA GLY A 307 -6.75 -6.64 14.73
C GLY A 307 -6.19 -5.28 15.13
N THR A 308 -4.88 -5.19 15.27
CA THR A 308 -4.15 -3.93 15.49
C THR A 308 -2.77 -4.00 14.84
N VAL A 309 -2.34 -2.90 14.20
CA VAL A 309 -1.00 -2.82 13.63
C VAL A 309 -0.02 -2.49 14.75
N VAL A 310 0.89 -3.43 15.06
CA VAL A 310 1.95 -3.21 16.06
C VAL A 310 3.09 -2.41 15.42
N ARG A 311 3.46 -2.79 14.19
CA ARG A 311 4.49 -2.15 13.36
C ARG A 311 4.17 -2.34 11.88
N PRO A 312 4.79 -1.55 10.98
CA PRO A 312 4.70 -1.80 9.54
C PRO A 312 5.04 -3.26 9.20
N GLY A 313 4.09 -4.00 8.65
CA GLY A 313 4.25 -5.42 8.30
C GLY A 313 3.92 -6.41 9.42
N GLU A 314 3.57 -5.96 10.63
CA GLU A 314 3.22 -6.81 11.77
C GLU A 314 1.85 -6.42 12.35
N VAL A 315 0.88 -7.33 12.23
CA VAL A 315 -0.49 -7.12 12.71
C VAL A 315 -0.80 -8.15 13.79
N CYS A 316 -1.12 -7.67 14.98
CA CYS A 316 -1.55 -8.49 16.11
C CYS A 316 -3.07 -8.64 16.07
N ILE A 317 -3.55 -9.87 16.17
CA ILE A 317 -4.96 -10.21 16.21
C ILE A 317 -5.25 -10.84 17.57
N PHE A 318 -6.00 -10.13 18.40
CA PHE A 318 -6.58 -10.72 19.60
C PHE A 318 -7.84 -11.47 19.20
N THR A 319 -7.99 -12.70 19.67
CA THR A 319 -9.17 -13.49 19.36
C THR A 319 -9.57 -14.36 20.54
N SER A 320 -10.81 -14.82 20.50
CA SER A 320 -11.32 -15.87 21.38
C SER A 320 -12.38 -16.66 20.62
N LEU A 321 -12.26 -17.99 20.55
CA LEU A 321 -13.21 -18.84 19.81
C LEU A 321 -14.13 -19.67 20.72
N ASP A 322 -15.42 -19.68 20.41
CA ASP A 322 -16.38 -20.55 21.09
C ASP A 322 -16.31 -21.93 20.44
N ALA A 323 -15.35 -22.74 20.89
CA ALA A 323 -15.15 -24.09 20.39
C ALA A 323 -15.66 -25.14 21.37
N ARG A 324 -16.23 -26.23 20.84
CA ARG A 324 -16.71 -27.36 21.66
C ARG A 324 -15.57 -28.12 22.34
N ASN A 325 -14.39 -28.12 21.72
CA ASN A 325 -13.17 -28.74 22.21
C ASN A 325 -11.92 -28.11 21.54
N VAL A 326 -10.75 -28.42 22.08
CA VAL A 326 -9.45 -27.89 21.63
C VAL A 326 -9.13 -28.23 20.17
N ALA A 327 -9.54 -29.40 19.68
CA ALA A 327 -9.30 -29.81 18.30
C ALA A 327 -10.11 -28.96 17.30
N HIS A 328 -11.39 -28.73 17.59
CA HIS A 328 -12.27 -27.86 16.81
C HIS A 328 -11.79 -26.40 16.83
N GLU A 329 -11.30 -25.94 17.98
CA GLU A 329 -10.70 -24.62 18.11
C GLU A 329 -9.49 -24.46 17.18
N ARG A 330 -8.58 -25.44 17.20
CA ARG A 330 -7.38 -25.43 16.35
C ARG A 330 -7.74 -25.42 14.86
N ILE A 331 -8.69 -26.25 14.44
CA ILE A 331 -9.15 -26.29 13.04
C ILE A 331 -9.74 -24.93 12.64
N SER A 332 -10.56 -24.33 13.51
CA SER A 332 -11.18 -23.03 13.25
C SER A 332 -10.14 -21.91 13.12
N LEU A 333 -9.13 -21.90 14.01
CA LEU A 333 -8.01 -20.94 13.94
C LEU A 333 -7.20 -21.12 12.66
N GLU A 334 -6.93 -22.37 12.28
CA GLU A 334 -6.16 -22.69 11.08
C GLU A 334 -6.91 -22.28 9.80
N GLU A 335 -8.24 -22.49 9.76
CA GLU A 335 -9.09 -22.06 8.65
C GLU A 335 -9.16 -20.52 8.56
N MET A 336 -9.34 -19.83 9.69
CA MET A 336 -9.28 -18.36 9.74
C MET A 336 -7.93 -17.84 9.23
N ALA A 337 -6.82 -18.39 9.73
CA ALA A 337 -5.48 -18.02 9.31
C ALA A 337 -5.25 -18.24 7.80
N LYS A 338 -5.65 -19.40 7.26
CA LYS A 338 -5.55 -19.70 5.82
C LYS A 338 -6.39 -18.75 4.97
N ASN A 339 -7.62 -18.45 5.38
CA ASN A 339 -8.49 -17.50 4.68
C ASN A 339 -7.87 -16.10 4.65
N LEU A 340 -7.28 -15.64 5.75
CA LEU A 340 -6.60 -14.35 5.80
C LEU A 340 -5.38 -14.32 4.86
N MET A 341 -4.53 -15.34 4.89
CA MET A 341 -3.37 -15.41 4.00
C MET A 341 -3.77 -15.45 2.53
N GLN A 342 -4.83 -16.18 2.18
CA GLN A 342 -5.38 -16.19 0.83
C GLN A 342 -5.90 -14.81 0.42
N ALA A 343 -6.55 -14.07 1.33
CA ALA A 343 -6.99 -12.71 1.08
C ALA A 343 -5.80 -11.75 0.85
N ILE A 344 -4.74 -11.87 1.65
CA ILE A 344 -3.51 -11.08 1.49
C ILE A 344 -2.86 -11.38 0.14
N ARG A 345 -2.67 -12.66 -0.22
CA ARG A 345 -2.10 -13.07 -1.52
C ARG A 345 -2.93 -12.56 -2.70
N SER A 346 -4.25 -12.77 -2.67
CA SER A 346 -5.12 -12.44 -3.81
C SER A 346 -5.40 -10.95 -3.99
N GLN A 347 -5.47 -10.17 -2.91
CA GLN A 347 -5.87 -8.76 -2.97
C GLN A 347 -4.69 -7.80 -2.82
N CYS A 348 -3.59 -8.24 -2.20
CA CYS A 348 -2.42 -7.40 -1.93
C CYS A 348 -1.13 -7.87 -2.63
N ASP A 349 -1.13 -9.01 -3.31
CA ASP A 349 0.06 -9.59 -3.96
C ASP A 349 1.26 -9.72 -2.99
N ALA A 350 0.97 -10.16 -1.77
CA ALA A 350 1.96 -10.30 -0.71
C ALA A 350 1.84 -11.65 -0.02
N ASP A 351 2.98 -12.18 0.41
CA ASP A 351 3.03 -13.34 1.30
C ASP A 351 2.97 -12.89 2.76
N ALA A 352 2.38 -13.73 3.59
CA ALA A 352 2.34 -13.54 5.03
C ALA A 352 2.47 -14.88 5.75
N ARG A 353 2.99 -14.82 6.96
CA ARG A 353 3.05 -15.95 7.89
C ARG A 353 2.28 -15.58 9.15
N ILE A 354 1.71 -16.57 9.82
CA ILE A 354 0.90 -16.37 11.02
C ILE A 354 1.39 -17.27 12.14
N GLY A 355 1.70 -16.70 13.30
CA GLY A 355 2.00 -17.42 14.53
C GLY A 355 0.85 -17.29 15.51
N ILE A 356 0.49 -18.37 16.19
CA ILE A 356 -0.69 -18.43 17.06
C ILE A 356 -0.27 -18.92 18.44
N SER A 357 -0.66 -18.19 19.49
CA SER A 357 -0.37 -18.50 20.90
C SER A 357 -1.20 -19.67 21.45
N SER A 358 -0.83 -20.14 22.64
CA SER A 358 -1.72 -20.92 23.51
C SER A 358 -2.87 -20.05 24.06
N SER A 359 -3.84 -20.66 24.75
CA SER A 359 -4.97 -19.94 25.38
C SER A 359 -4.60 -19.58 26.81
N HIS A 360 -4.99 -18.38 27.20
CA HIS A 360 -4.70 -17.80 28.50
C HIS A 360 -5.98 -17.40 29.22
N ALA A 361 -6.11 -17.82 30.49
CA ALA A 361 -7.31 -17.55 31.26
C ALA A 361 -7.43 -16.08 31.70
N HIS A 362 -6.31 -15.38 31.86
CA HIS A 362 -6.29 -14.01 32.34
C HIS A 362 -5.85 -13.03 31.25
N PRO A 363 -6.59 -11.93 30.99
CA PRO A 363 -6.20 -10.93 29.99
C PRO A 363 -4.79 -10.33 30.15
N ALA A 364 -4.24 -10.31 31.36
CA ALA A 364 -2.88 -9.84 31.60
C ALA A 364 -1.84 -10.73 30.90
N GLU A 365 -2.13 -12.01 30.72
CA GLU A 365 -1.25 -12.96 30.05
C GLU A 365 -1.23 -12.80 28.53
N LEU A 366 -2.09 -11.95 27.94
CA LEU A 366 -2.05 -11.71 26.49
C LEU A 366 -0.76 -11.04 26.02
N ALA A 367 -0.04 -10.33 26.90
CA ALA A 367 1.31 -9.87 26.62
C ALA A 367 2.30 -11.05 26.44
N HIS A 368 2.12 -12.13 27.21
CA HIS A 368 2.87 -13.39 27.05
C HIS A 368 2.40 -14.15 25.81
N ALA A 369 1.09 -14.22 25.58
CA ALA A 369 0.51 -14.81 24.37
C ALA A 369 1.09 -14.20 23.08
N TYR A 370 1.31 -12.87 23.07
CA TYR A 370 1.99 -12.23 21.95
C TYR A 370 3.43 -12.76 21.75
N GLN A 371 4.17 -13.01 22.83
CA GLN A 371 5.52 -13.59 22.76
C GLN A 371 5.46 -15.03 22.24
N GLU A 372 4.47 -15.82 22.67
CA GLU A 372 4.21 -17.17 22.14
C GLU A 372 3.90 -17.16 20.64
N ALA A 373 3.10 -16.20 20.16
CA ALA A 373 2.80 -16.04 18.74
C ALA A 373 4.05 -15.67 17.93
N CYS A 374 4.93 -14.81 18.45
CA CYS A 374 6.25 -14.59 17.86
C CYS A 374 7.05 -15.90 17.81
N LEU A 375 7.02 -16.68 18.90
CA LEU A 375 7.73 -17.95 18.99
C LEU A 375 7.30 -18.96 17.94
N ALA A 376 5.99 -19.02 17.70
CA ALA A 376 5.42 -19.87 16.69
C ALA A 376 5.90 -19.51 15.27
N LEU A 377 5.92 -18.22 14.90
CA LEU A 377 6.35 -17.76 13.57
C LEU A 377 7.79 -18.18 13.22
N GLU A 378 8.68 -18.17 14.21
CA GLU A 378 10.11 -18.36 13.98
C GLU A 378 10.55 -19.82 14.16
N ALA A 379 9.83 -20.60 14.99
CA ALA A 379 10.05 -22.04 15.11
C ALA A 379 9.39 -22.84 13.98
N GLY A 380 8.25 -22.38 13.45
CA GLY A 380 7.58 -23.05 12.36
C GLY A 380 8.22 -22.76 11.01
N GLU A 381 8.17 -23.72 10.10
CA GLU A 381 8.51 -23.53 8.68
C GLU A 381 7.27 -23.27 7.81
N GLY A 382 6.07 -23.46 8.40
CA GLY A 382 4.79 -23.31 7.70
C GLY A 382 4.30 -21.86 7.63
N ASP A 383 3.32 -21.66 6.74
CA ASP A 383 2.55 -20.43 6.59
C ASP A 383 1.76 -20.10 7.88
N VAL A 384 1.24 -21.12 8.57
CA VAL A 384 0.60 -21.01 9.90
C VAL A 384 1.35 -21.87 10.90
N SER A 385 1.73 -21.29 12.03
CA SER A 385 2.50 -21.95 13.07
C SER A 385 1.81 -21.77 14.42
N PHE A 386 1.67 -22.87 15.18
CA PHE A 386 1.11 -22.84 16.52
C PHE A 386 2.22 -22.97 17.55
N TYR A 387 2.13 -22.15 18.59
CA TYR A 387 3.06 -22.22 19.70
C TYR A 387 3.00 -23.59 20.38
N THR A 388 4.16 -24.07 20.77
CA THR A 388 4.36 -25.28 21.56
C THR A 388 5.41 -24.95 22.60
N ASP A 389 5.18 -25.33 23.87
CA ASP A 389 6.12 -25.00 24.93
C ASP A 389 7.54 -25.45 24.59
N PRO A 390 8.53 -24.53 24.61
CA PRO A 390 9.91 -24.91 24.52
C PRO A 390 10.25 -25.73 25.76
N LYS A 391 11.03 -26.81 25.60
CA LYS A 391 11.58 -27.51 26.77
C LYS A 391 12.41 -26.49 27.56
N PRO A 392 12.14 -26.27 28.85
CA PRO A 392 12.90 -25.31 29.64
C PRO A 392 14.37 -25.76 29.68
N LEU A 393 15.25 -24.88 29.23
CA LEU A 393 16.68 -24.99 29.49
C LEU A 393 16.89 -24.29 30.84
N ASP A 394 17.31 -25.05 31.84
CA ASP A 394 17.59 -24.55 33.19
C ASP A 394 18.91 -23.75 33.18
N ARG A 395 18.85 -22.52 32.67
CA ARG A 395 20.00 -21.62 32.50
C ARG A 395 19.73 -20.27 33.14
N GLY A 396 20.79 -19.64 33.65
CA GLY A 396 20.72 -18.27 34.17
C GLY A 396 20.63 -17.21 33.06
N PRO A 397 20.25 -15.96 33.37
CA PRO A 397 20.16 -14.87 32.37
C PRO A 397 21.48 -14.61 31.64
N THR A 398 22.61 -14.81 32.31
CA THR A 398 23.95 -14.66 31.71
C THR A 398 24.22 -15.73 30.66
N GLU A 399 23.97 -16.99 30.99
CA GLU A 399 24.16 -18.12 30.07
C GLU A 399 23.21 -18.05 28.86
N ALA A 400 21.97 -17.57 29.08
CA ALA A 400 21.02 -17.31 28.02
C ALA A 400 21.53 -16.21 27.07
N LEU A 401 22.11 -15.13 27.60
CA LEU A 401 22.69 -14.07 26.76
C LEU A 401 23.92 -14.57 25.97
N GLU A 402 24.80 -15.36 26.58
CA GLU A 402 25.94 -15.97 25.88
C GLU A 402 25.47 -16.93 24.77
N GLY A 403 24.37 -17.66 25.01
CA GLY A 403 23.66 -18.43 23.98
C GLY A 403 23.20 -17.55 22.82
N LEU A 404 22.53 -16.44 23.13
CA LEU A 404 22.03 -15.47 22.14
C LEU A 404 23.16 -14.89 21.30
N VAL A 405 24.25 -14.43 21.92
CA VAL A 405 25.41 -13.87 21.21
C VAL A 405 26.00 -14.89 20.24
N ARG A 406 26.17 -16.15 20.66
CA ARG A 406 26.65 -17.23 19.78
C ARG A 406 25.72 -17.46 18.59
N CYS A 407 24.41 -17.43 18.81
CA CYS A 407 23.43 -17.56 17.74
C CYS A 407 23.50 -16.37 16.77
N ILE A 408 23.64 -15.13 17.27
CA ILE A 408 23.79 -13.93 16.43
C ILE A 408 25.04 -14.05 15.54
N GLN A 409 26.16 -14.45 16.12
CA GLN A 409 27.42 -14.61 15.39
C GLN A 409 27.37 -15.72 14.32
N ARG A 410 26.56 -16.76 14.54
CA ARG A 410 26.35 -17.86 13.58
C ARG A 410 25.27 -17.55 12.54
N GLY A 411 24.36 -16.62 12.83
CA GLY A 411 23.19 -16.34 12.00
C GLY A 411 22.10 -17.41 12.08
N GLU A 412 22.15 -18.29 13.09
CA GLU A 412 21.23 -19.43 13.24
C GLU A 412 20.66 -19.47 14.66
N GLY A 413 19.36 -19.70 14.80
CA GLY A 413 18.70 -19.87 16.10
C GLY A 413 18.64 -18.61 16.98
N VAL A 414 18.93 -17.43 16.42
CA VAL A 414 18.99 -16.13 17.14
C VAL A 414 17.74 -15.89 17.97
N PHE A 415 16.59 -16.15 17.37
CA PHE A 415 15.33 -15.81 18.00
C PHE A 415 14.97 -16.73 19.18
N SER A 416 15.20 -18.05 19.04
CA SER A 416 14.97 -19.00 20.15
C SER A 416 15.79 -18.60 21.38
N ALA A 417 17.07 -18.28 21.16
CA ALA A 417 17.95 -17.80 22.21
C ALA A 417 17.54 -16.42 22.75
N LEU A 418 17.00 -15.53 21.90
CA LEU A 418 16.47 -14.24 22.35
C LEU A 418 15.24 -14.43 23.23
N SER A 419 14.35 -15.35 22.88
CA SER A 419 13.16 -15.62 23.67
C SER A 419 13.50 -16.25 25.01
N GLU A 420 14.44 -17.19 25.04
CA GLU A 420 15.01 -17.75 26.28
C GLU A 420 15.53 -16.61 27.17
N PHE A 421 16.34 -15.70 26.62
CA PHE A 421 16.84 -14.55 27.36
C PHE A 421 15.73 -13.61 27.86
N LEU A 422 14.74 -13.29 27.01
CA LEU A 422 13.64 -12.40 27.36
C LEU A 422 12.74 -12.98 28.46
N ALA A 423 12.56 -14.30 28.52
CA ALA A 423 11.83 -14.97 29.59
C ALA A 423 12.47 -14.71 30.97
N HIS A 424 13.80 -14.62 31.03
CA HIS A 424 14.52 -14.23 32.25
C HIS A 424 14.53 -12.72 32.48
N ALA A 425 14.67 -11.92 31.42
CA ALA A 425 14.82 -10.47 31.54
C ALA A 425 13.51 -9.75 31.86
N ALA A 426 12.35 -10.31 31.49
CA ALA A 426 11.03 -9.73 31.71
C ALA A 426 9.99 -10.81 32.08
N PRO A 427 10.11 -11.42 33.27
CA PRO A 427 9.14 -12.41 33.75
C PRO A 427 7.77 -11.76 34.00
N SER A 428 6.72 -12.57 34.11
CA SER A 428 5.30 -12.16 34.20
C SER A 428 4.91 -11.26 35.39
N ASP A 429 5.85 -10.95 36.30
CA ASP A 429 5.67 -10.09 37.48
C ASP A 429 5.85 -8.60 37.13
N ARG A 430 4.87 -7.78 37.52
CA ARG A 430 4.62 -6.43 36.98
C ARG A 430 4.89 -5.29 37.96
N SER A 431 5.60 -5.53 39.07
CA SER A 431 5.92 -4.45 40.01
C SER A 431 6.86 -3.39 39.40
N PRO A 432 6.77 -2.11 39.80
CA PRO A 432 7.67 -1.06 39.30
C PRO A 432 9.16 -1.37 39.52
N ALA A 433 9.49 -2.04 40.63
CA ALA A 433 10.85 -2.51 40.92
C ALA A 433 11.34 -3.54 39.89
N ARG A 434 10.44 -4.42 39.41
CA ARG A 434 10.76 -5.42 38.39
C ARG A 434 10.94 -4.79 37.03
N LEU A 435 10.14 -3.78 36.66
CA LEU A 435 10.38 -3.02 35.43
C LEU A 435 11.77 -2.38 35.43
N GLN A 436 12.20 -1.81 36.57
CA GLN A 436 13.55 -1.23 36.69
C GLN A 436 14.64 -2.31 36.55
N HIS A 437 14.42 -3.49 37.13
CA HIS A 437 15.33 -4.63 36.97
C HIS A 437 15.41 -5.10 35.50
N SER A 438 14.26 -5.24 34.82
CA SER A 438 14.21 -5.58 33.39
C SER A 438 14.95 -4.56 32.54
N ARG A 439 14.77 -3.25 32.81
CA ARG A 439 15.51 -2.19 32.12
C ARG A 439 17.02 -2.34 32.29
N ALA A 440 17.49 -2.68 33.49
CA ALA A 440 18.91 -2.89 33.75
C ALA A 440 19.45 -4.10 32.96
N LEU A 441 18.77 -5.25 33.02
CA LEU A 441 19.16 -6.47 32.29
C LEU A 441 19.16 -6.27 30.78
N LEU A 442 18.12 -5.63 30.22
CA LEU A 442 18.00 -5.39 28.79
C LEU A 442 19.06 -4.39 28.30
N THR A 443 19.36 -3.34 29.09
CA THR A 443 20.42 -2.38 28.76
C THR A 443 21.79 -3.06 28.78
N TRP A 444 22.06 -3.88 29.79
CA TRP A 444 23.27 -4.69 29.86
C TRP A 444 23.40 -5.62 28.65
N ALA A 445 22.31 -6.30 28.25
CA ALA A 445 22.32 -7.17 27.08
C ALA A 445 22.63 -6.42 25.79
N ILE A 446 22.08 -5.22 25.59
CA ILE A 446 22.38 -4.37 24.42
C ILE A 446 23.87 -4.02 24.38
N GLU A 447 24.43 -3.58 25.51
CA GLU A 447 25.85 -3.23 25.62
C GLU A 447 26.76 -4.43 25.34
N HIS A 448 26.42 -5.59 25.92
CA HIS A 448 27.21 -6.81 25.77
C HIS A 448 27.14 -7.38 24.34
N ILE A 449 25.96 -7.45 23.73
CA ILE A 449 25.80 -7.87 22.32
C ILE A 449 26.58 -6.93 21.39
N ALA A 450 26.51 -5.61 21.63
CA ALA A 450 27.26 -4.63 20.84
C ALA A 450 28.77 -4.89 20.90
N LEU A 451 29.30 -5.19 22.09
CA LEU A 451 30.71 -5.47 22.30
C LEU A 451 31.15 -6.77 21.59
N GLU A 452 30.40 -7.86 21.78
CA GLU A 452 30.73 -9.19 21.26
C GLU A 452 30.54 -9.31 19.73
N VAL A 453 29.63 -8.55 19.15
CA VAL A 453 29.50 -8.50 17.69
C VAL A 453 30.62 -7.66 17.06
N SER A 454 31.10 -6.63 17.76
CA SER A 454 32.30 -5.91 17.33
C SER A 454 33.56 -6.75 17.38
N SER A 455 33.73 -7.59 18.39
CA SER A 455 34.87 -8.53 18.46
C SER A 455 34.86 -9.54 17.29
N SER A 456 33.67 -9.82 16.73
CA SER A 456 33.48 -10.64 15.52
C SER A 456 33.78 -9.89 14.20
N GLY A 457 34.17 -8.62 14.29
CA GLY A 457 34.64 -7.77 13.20
C GLY A 457 33.53 -7.08 12.40
N VAL A 458 32.38 -6.82 13.01
CA VAL A 458 31.40 -5.84 12.53
C VAL A 458 31.74 -4.48 13.15
N GLU A 459 31.97 -3.47 12.32
CA GLU A 459 32.30 -2.13 12.79
C GLU A 459 31.16 -1.53 13.63
N GLN A 460 31.47 -0.96 14.80
CA GLN A 460 30.48 -0.35 15.69
C GLN A 460 29.63 0.72 14.99
N ALA A 461 30.22 1.45 14.05
CA ALA A 461 29.53 2.49 13.28
C ALA A 461 28.28 1.96 12.55
N LYS A 462 28.29 0.69 12.11
CA LYS A 462 27.17 0.09 11.36
C LYS A 462 25.89 -0.06 12.18
N PHE A 463 26.00 -0.24 13.50
CA PHE A 463 24.84 -0.43 14.38
C PHE A 463 24.78 0.56 15.54
N ALA A 464 25.63 1.60 15.56
CA ALA A 464 25.67 2.61 16.62
C ALA A 464 24.33 3.33 16.81
N VAL A 465 23.64 3.66 15.71
CA VAL A 465 22.31 4.28 15.75
C VAL A 465 21.29 3.32 16.36
N ALA A 466 21.26 2.07 15.92
CA ALA A 466 20.36 1.05 16.44
C ALA A 466 20.60 0.79 17.94
N LYS A 467 21.87 0.74 18.37
CA LYS A 467 22.25 0.63 19.78
C LYS A 467 21.70 1.79 20.60
N LYS A 468 21.96 3.03 20.17
CA LYS A 468 21.49 4.23 20.87
C LYS A 468 19.96 4.27 20.96
N GLN A 469 19.27 3.94 19.88
CA GLN A 469 17.80 3.85 19.86
C GLN A 469 17.28 2.77 20.81
N ALA A 470 17.94 1.61 20.87
CA ALA A 470 17.53 0.51 21.73
C ALA A 470 17.72 0.84 23.21
N VAL A 471 18.88 1.39 23.60
CA VAL A 471 19.12 1.84 24.99
C VAL A 471 18.09 2.88 25.40
N ASN A 472 17.87 3.90 24.57
CA ASN A 472 16.88 4.94 24.86
C ASN A 472 15.45 4.37 24.91
N GLY A 473 15.13 3.41 24.04
CA GLY A 473 13.84 2.72 24.00
C GLY A 473 13.58 1.89 25.25
N VAL A 474 14.59 1.18 25.77
CA VAL A 474 14.51 0.42 27.03
C VAL A 474 14.32 1.36 28.22
N LEU A 475 15.14 2.40 28.34
CA LEU A 475 15.10 3.32 29.49
C LEU A 475 13.76 4.06 29.61
N ASN A 476 13.17 4.46 28.48
CA ASN A 476 11.90 5.20 28.44
C ASN A 476 10.68 4.32 28.16
N ALA A 477 10.83 2.99 28.14
CA ALA A 477 9.73 2.09 27.86
C ALA A 477 8.62 2.24 28.92
N PRO A 478 7.35 2.47 28.55
CA PRO A 478 6.27 2.60 29.53
C PRO A 478 6.01 1.30 30.31
N ASN A 479 6.36 0.14 29.73
CA ASN A 479 6.15 -1.17 30.31
C ASN A 479 7.23 -2.17 29.83
N ALA A 480 7.25 -3.36 30.43
CA ALA A 480 8.24 -4.40 30.11
C ALA A 480 8.16 -4.85 28.64
N PHE A 481 6.95 -4.90 28.07
CA PHE A 481 6.72 -5.22 26.67
C PHE A 481 7.48 -4.27 25.73
N ALA A 482 7.30 -2.96 25.91
CA ALA A 482 7.98 -1.95 25.10
C ALA A 482 9.52 -1.99 25.26
N ALA A 483 10.01 -2.39 26.44
CA ALA A 483 11.44 -2.57 26.69
C ALA A 483 11.98 -3.79 25.93
N CYS A 484 11.33 -4.94 26.03
CA CYS A 484 11.69 -6.16 25.30
C CYS A 484 11.68 -5.92 23.78
N GLU A 485 10.69 -5.18 23.31
CA GLU A 485 10.56 -4.78 21.92
C GLU A 485 11.71 -3.88 21.43
N SER A 486 12.33 -3.11 22.32
CA SER A 486 13.52 -2.34 21.98
C SER A 486 14.75 -3.24 21.80
N LEU A 487 14.91 -4.27 22.65
CA LEU A 487 15.95 -5.28 22.47
C LEU A 487 15.74 -6.12 21.19
N ARG A 488 14.50 -6.55 20.90
CA ARG A 488 14.19 -7.31 19.67
C ARG A 488 14.60 -6.56 18.41
N ARG A 489 14.26 -5.27 18.33
CA ARG A 489 14.67 -4.41 17.20
C ARG A 489 16.19 -4.33 17.07
N PHE A 490 16.90 -4.20 18.20
CA PHE A 490 18.36 -4.16 18.21
C PHE A 490 18.98 -5.46 17.71
N VAL A 491 18.55 -6.60 18.26
CA VAL A 491 19.04 -7.92 17.86
C VAL A 491 18.81 -8.16 16.37
N LYS A 492 17.64 -7.79 15.84
CA LYS A 492 17.34 -7.88 14.41
C LYS A 492 18.31 -7.05 13.57
N ALA A 493 18.52 -5.78 13.92
CA ALA A 493 19.44 -4.90 13.22
C ALA A 493 20.89 -5.44 13.23
N VAL A 494 21.35 -5.89 14.40
CA VAL A 494 22.70 -6.46 14.55
C VAL A 494 22.85 -7.75 13.75
N THR A 495 21.86 -8.63 13.77
CA THR A 495 21.88 -9.88 12.99
C THR A 495 21.96 -9.61 11.49
N GLN A 496 21.25 -8.59 11.00
CA GLN A 496 21.34 -8.15 9.62
C GLN A 496 22.74 -7.62 9.26
N GLU A 497 23.37 -6.85 10.14
CA GLU A 497 24.73 -6.36 9.93
C GLU A 497 25.81 -7.45 9.98
N VAL A 498 25.60 -8.46 10.84
CA VAL A 498 26.44 -9.65 10.88
C VAL A 498 26.33 -10.40 9.56
N ALA A 499 25.10 -10.69 9.10
CA ALA A 499 24.86 -11.35 7.81
C ALA A 499 25.46 -10.56 6.63
N SER A 500 25.26 -9.23 6.60
CA SER A 500 25.79 -8.36 5.54
C SER A 500 27.32 -8.39 5.50
N THR A 501 27.96 -8.37 6.66
CA THR A 501 29.42 -8.38 6.80
C THR A 501 30.00 -9.75 6.41
N PHE A 502 29.33 -10.85 6.75
CA PHE A 502 29.70 -12.19 6.27
C PHE A 502 29.62 -12.29 4.75
N CYS A 503 28.53 -11.87 4.12
CA CYS A 503 28.40 -11.86 2.66
C CYS A 503 29.47 -10.98 1.99
N GLN A 504 29.81 -9.82 2.57
CA GLN A 504 30.88 -8.96 2.08
C GLN A 504 32.25 -9.65 2.16
N ARG A 505 32.55 -10.37 3.25
CA ARG A 505 33.80 -11.14 3.41
C ARG A 505 33.89 -12.27 2.38
N GLU A 506 32.82 -13.03 2.19
CA GLU A 506 32.76 -14.10 1.18
C GLU A 506 32.99 -13.56 -0.24
N ARG A 507 32.38 -12.42 -0.60
CA ARG A 507 32.63 -11.75 -1.89
C ARG A 507 34.07 -11.27 -2.05
N LYS A 508 34.69 -10.73 -0.99
CA LYS A 508 36.11 -10.32 -1.01
C LYS A 508 37.04 -11.50 -1.26
N ILE A 509 36.72 -12.69 -0.74
CA ILE A 509 37.47 -13.91 -1.01
C ILE A 509 37.40 -14.24 -2.51
N VAL A 510 36.21 -14.26 -3.11
CA VAL A 510 36.05 -14.50 -4.56
C VAL A 510 36.82 -13.47 -5.39
N HIS A 511 36.68 -12.18 -5.07
CA HIS A 511 37.37 -11.12 -5.81
C HIS A 511 38.91 -11.21 -5.67
N ALA A 512 39.42 -11.63 -4.50
CA ALA A 512 40.84 -11.86 -4.33
C ALA A 512 41.35 -13.02 -5.20
N VAL A 513 40.55 -14.08 -5.38
CA VAL A 513 40.86 -15.18 -6.31
C VAL A 513 40.90 -14.67 -7.75
N GLU A 514 39.88 -13.92 -8.19
CA GLU A 514 39.82 -13.35 -9.54
C GLU A 514 41.02 -12.44 -9.83
N ARG A 515 41.38 -11.59 -8.87
CA ARG A 515 42.57 -10.72 -8.98
C ARG A 515 43.86 -11.53 -9.11
N LEU A 516 44.04 -12.57 -8.29
CA LEU A 516 45.21 -13.45 -8.39
C LEU A 516 45.30 -14.15 -9.76
N MET A 517 44.17 -14.52 -10.35
CA MET A 517 44.12 -15.12 -11.68
C MET A 517 44.57 -14.15 -12.78
N VAL A 518 44.23 -12.86 -12.64
CA VAL A 518 44.70 -11.81 -13.56
C VAL A 518 46.18 -11.51 -13.37
N GLU A 519 46.65 -11.39 -12.13
CA GLU A 519 48.02 -10.99 -11.80
C GLU A 519 49.04 -12.09 -12.11
N ARG A 520 48.74 -13.36 -11.79
CA ARG A 520 49.69 -14.48 -11.92
C ARG A 520 49.44 -15.38 -13.13
N GLY A 521 48.26 -15.27 -13.75
CA GLY A 521 47.82 -16.16 -14.81
C GLY A 521 47.37 -17.53 -14.29
N VAL A 522 46.44 -18.17 -15.01
CA VAL A 522 45.75 -19.39 -14.54
C VAL A 522 46.53 -20.69 -14.72
N ALA A 523 47.61 -20.68 -15.50
CA ALA A 523 48.38 -21.87 -15.86
C ALA A 523 49.08 -22.51 -14.64
N ASN A 524 49.61 -21.70 -13.73
CA ASN A 524 50.42 -22.19 -12.59
C ASN A 524 49.71 -22.02 -11.24
N LEU A 525 48.40 -21.74 -11.24
CA LEU A 525 47.65 -21.55 -9.99
C LEU A 525 47.02 -22.85 -9.53
N THR A 526 47.45 -23.35 -8.38
CA THR A 526 46.76 -24.41 -7.63
C THR A 526 45.81 -23.84 -6.59
N ILE A 527 44.77 -24.62 -6.22
CA ILE A 527 43.82 -24.23 -5.16
C ILE A 527 44.56 -23.98 -3.83
N GLN A 528 45.60 -24.76 -3.54
CA GLN A 528 46.38 -24.63 -2.32
C GLN A 528 47.20 -23.32 -2.29
N GLU A 529 47.79 -22.92 -3.42
CA GLU A 529 48.52 -21.65 -3.51
C GLU A 529 47.58 -20.45 -3.40
N ILE A 530 46.40 -20.52 -4.01
CA ILE A 530 45.38 -19.47 -3.89
C ILE A 530 44.97 -19.34 -2.42
N ALA A 531 44.67 -20.46 -1.75
CA ALA A 531 44.30 -20.50 -0.34
C ALA A 531 45.40 -19.92 0.57
N ASN A 532 46.65 -20.31 0.36
CA ASN A 532 47.81 -19.80 1.10
C ASN A 532 48.01 -18.29 0.87
N THR A 533 47.85 -17.82 -0.37
CA THR A 533 48.08 -16.41 -0.74
C THR A 533 47.04 -15.49 -0.11
N ILE A 534 45.77 -15.92 -0.07
CA ILE A 534 44.68 -15.17 0.57
C ILE A 534 44.51 -15.50 2.06
N ARG A 535 45.41 -16.32 2.63
CA ARG A 535 45.47 -16.74 4.05
C ARG A 535 44.17 -17.38 4.57
N VAL A 536 43.57 -18.27 3.78
CA VAL A 536 42.42 -19.09 4.20
C VAL A 536 42.71 -20.57 3.99
N SER A 537 41.95 -21.46 4.63
CA SER A 537 42.07 -22.90 4.33
C SER A 537 41.46 -23.23 2.96
N SER A 538 42.03 -24.21 2.26
CA SER A 538 41.53 -24.67 0.95
C SER A 538 40.09 -25.18 1.02
N GLY A 539 39.71 -25.84 2.12
CA GLY A 539 38.33 -26.28 2.37
C GLY A 539 37.35 -25.13 2.64
N HIS A 540 37.78 -24.02 3.25
CA HIS A 540 36.94 -22.82 3.38
C HIS A 540 36.80 -22.10 2.04
N LEU A 541 37.91 -21.93 1.32
CA LEU A 541 37.93 -21.33 -0.01
C LEU A 541 36.98 -22.05 -0.99
N SER A 542 37.08 -23.37 -1.10
CA SER A 542 36.23 -24.15 -2.01
C SER A 542 34.73 -24.03 -1.69
N ARG A 543 34.37 -24.01 -0.40
CA ARG A 543 32.97 -23.84 0.04
C ARG A 543 32.45 -22.44 -0.26
N VAL A 544 33.21 -21.41 0.12
CA VAL A 544 32.83 -20.00 -0.13
C VAL A 544 32.72 -19.74 -1.62
N PHE A 545 33.72 -20.15 -2.40
CA PHE A 545 33.74 -19.93 -3.85
C PHE A 545 32.53 -20.59 -4.54
N ARG A 546 32.20 -21.84 -4.18
CA ARG A 546 31.02 -22.52 -4.72
C ARG A 546 29.72 -21.86 -4.31
N ARG A 547 29.57 -21.46 -3.05
CA ARG A 547 28.37 -20.79 -2.55
C ARG A 547 28.14 -19.44 -3.22
N THR A 548 29.21 -18.67 -3.42
CA THR A 548 29.12 -17.31 -3.98
C THR A 548 29.04 -17.29 -5.51
N THR A 549 29.72 -18.20 -6.21
CA THR A 549 29.78 -18.21 -7.70
C THR A 549 28.89 -19.27 -8.36
N GLY A 550 28.32 -20.19 -7.58
CA GLY A 550 27.54 -21.32 -8.08
C GLY A 550 28.38 -22.48 -8.64
N MET A 551 29.71 -22.35 -8.75
CA MET A 551 30.58 -23.39 -9.30
C MET A 551 31.82 -23.66 -8.45
N THR A 552 32.40 -24.85 -8.58
CA THR A 552 33.64 -25.17 -7.85
C THR A 552 34.80 -24.32 -8.37
N LEU A 553 35.72 -23.96 -7.48
CA LEU A 553 36.93 -23.21 -7.85
C LEU A 553 37.77 -23.96 -8.90
N GLU A 554 37.80 -25.29 -8.83
CA GLU A 554 38.47 -26.14 -9.82
C GLU A 554 37.86 -25.98 -11.23
N ASN A 555 36.53 -26.08 -11.35
CA ASN A 555 35.84 -25.88 -12.63
C ASN A 555 36.03 -24.46 -13.15
N TYR A 556 36.03 -23.48 -12.24
CA TYR A 556 36.29 -22.08 -12.58
C TYR A 556 37.69 -21.91 -13.19
N LEU A 557 38.73 -22.44 -12.56
CA LEU A 557 40.10 -22.42 -13.09
C LEU A 557 40.22 -23.15 -14.43
N ILE A 558 39.61 -24.33 -14.55
CA ILE A 558 39.61 -25.11 -15.79
C ILE A 558 38.98 -24.32 -16.94
N ARG A 559 37.83 -23.66 -16.73
CA ARG A 559 37.19 -22.83 -17.75
C ARG A 559 38.11 -21.73 -18.25
N HIS A 560 38.77 -21.01 -17.34
CA HIS A 560 39.73 -19.97 -17.71
C HIS A 560 40.99 -20.52 -18.41
N ARG A 561 41.47 -21.72 -18.03
CA ARG A 561 42.57 -22.41 -18.73
C ARG A 561 42.19 -22.83 -20.14
N ILE A 562 40.94 -23.26 -20.37
CA ILE A 562 40.44 -23.57 -21.72
C ILE A 562 40.33 -22.30 -22.57
N GLU A 563 39.90 -21.17 -22.00
CA GLU A 563 39.89 -19.89 -22.73
C GLU A 563 41.30 -19.40 -23.08
N LEU A 564 42.27 -19.60 -22.19
CA LEU A 564 43.67 -19.37 -22.50
C LEU A 564 44.15 -20.29 -23.63
N ALA A 565 43.80 -21.59 -23.58
CA ALA A 565 44.16 -22.56 -24.60
C ALA A 565 43.58 -22.21 -25.97
N LYS A 566 42.31 -21.77 -26.03
CA LYS A 566 41.70 -21.29 -27.28
C LYS A 566 42.48 -20.15 -27.90
N LYS A 567 42.95 -19.18 -27.11
CA LYS A 567 43.79 -18.08 -27.60
C LYS A 567 45.13 -18.58 -28.13
N MET A 568 45.75 -19.54 -27.44
CA MET A 568 47.05 -20.09 -27.82
C MET A 568 46.99 -21.03 -29.04
N LEU A 569 45.88 -21.75 -29.24
CA LEU A 569 45.64 -22.61 -30.40
C LEU A 569 45.51 -21.84 -31.72
N LEU A 570 45.34 -20.51 -31.67
CA LEU A 570 45.35 -19.65 -32.86
C LEU A 570 46.76 -19.35 -33.35
N ASP A 571 47.80 -19.61 -32.55
CA ASP A 571 49.19 -19.43 -32.96
C ASP A 571 49.68 -20.70 -33.68
N PRO A 572 49.94 -20.66 -35.00
CA PRO A 572 50.35 -21.83 -35.77
C PRO A 572 51.73 -22.38 -35.37
N ARG A 573 52.48 -21.66 -34.52
CA ARG A 573 53.79 -22.09 -34.01
C ARG A 573 53.70 -23.03 -32.82
N LEU A 574 52.53 -23.17 -32.20
CA LEU A 574 52.33 -24.00 -31.01
C LEU A 574 51.60 -25.29 -31.37
N ASN A 575 52.11 -26.43 -30.91
CA ASN A 575 51.40 -27.70 -31.05
C ASN A 575 50.46 -27.97 -29.86
N VAL A 576 49.51 -28.91 -30.02
CA VAL A 576 48.48 -29.19 -29.00
C VAL A 576 49.08 -29.63 -27.66
N ALA A 577 50.23 -30.33 -27.65
CA ALA A 577 50.90 -30.74 -26.42
C ALA A 577 51.54 -29.55 -25.69
N GLU A 578 52.18 -28.64 -26.43
CA GLU A 578 52.74 -27.38 -25.90
C GLU A 578 51.65 -26.45 -25.35
N VAL A 579 50.50 -26.35 -26.02
CA VAL A 579 49.37 -25.55 -25.52
C VAL A 579 48.81 -26.16 -24.23
N SER A 580 48.68 -27.49 -24.15
CA SER A 580 48.26 -28.19 -22.93
C SER A 580 49.17 -27.84 -21.74
N GLU A 581 50.48 -27.94 -21.92
CA GLU A 581 51.48 -27.64 -20.90
C GLU A 581 51.41 -26.16 -20.47
N ARG A 582 51.42 -25.23 -21.44
CA ARG A 582 51.38 -23.78 -21.16
C ARG A 582 50.08 -23.29 -20.53
N CYS A 583 49.00 -24.07 -20.64
CA CYS A 583 47.73 -23.78 -19.98
C CYS A 583 47.58 -24.46 -18.61
N GLY A 584 48.60 -25.19 -18.14
CA GLY A 584 48.60 -25.79 -16.79
C GLY A 584 47.93 -27.15 -16.68
N PHE A 585 47.83 -27.92 -17.77
CA PHE A 585 47.30 -29.29 -17.74
C PHE A 585 48.44 -30.31 -17.63
N CYS A 586 48.32 -31.25 -16.70
CA CYS A 586 49.37 -32.24 -16.44
C CYS A 586 49.61 -33.21 -17.60
N THR A 587 48.59 -33.50 -18.41
CA THR A 587 48.72 -34.39 -19.57
C THR A 587 47.91 -33.90 -20.78
N PRO A 588 48.43 -34.03 -22.02
CA PRO A 588 47.69 -33.69 -23.23
C PRO A 588 46.39 -34.48 -23.42
N ALA A 589 46.32 -35.72 -22.93
CA ALA A 589 45.12 -36.55 -22.99
C ALA A 589 43.99 -36.01 -22.09
N TYR A 590 44.32 -35.57 -20.87
CA TYR A 590 43.37 -34.92 -19.97
C TYR A 590 42.93 -33.55 -20.51
N PHE A 591 43.87 -32.78 -21.07
CA PHE A 591 43.53 -31.53 -21.75
C PHE A 591 42.54 -31.73 -22.90
N ALA A 592 42.77 -32.71 -23.78
CA ALA A 592 41.90 -32.96 -24.93
C ALA A 592 40.48 -33.36 -24.52
N SER A 593 40.31 -34.15 -23.45
CA SER A 593 38.99 -34.54 -22.95
C SER A 593 38.24 -33.36 -22.32
N VAL A 594 38.93 -32.55 -21.53
CA VAL A 594 38.38 -31.34 -20.90
C VAL A 594 38.06 -30.26 -21.95
N PHE A 595 38.94 -30.04 -22.93
CA PHE A 595 38.70 -29.10 -24.02
C PHE A 595 37.48 -29.51 -24.84
N ARG A 596 37.34 -30.79 -25.19
CA ARG A 596 36.14 -31.28 -25.89
C ARG A 596 34.87 -31.09 -25.08
N LYS A 597 34.93 -31.28 -23.75
CA LYS A 597 33.79 -31.04 -22.85
C LYS A 597 33.34 -29.58 -22.86
N TYR A 598 34.27 -28.62 -22.82
CA TYR A 598 33.95 -27.19 -22.71
C TYR A 598 33.82 -26.44 -24.03
N ALA A 599 34.48 -26.90 -25.09
CA ALA A 599 34.49 -26.28 -26.42
C ALA A 599 33.70 -27.08 -27.47
N THR A 600 33.14 -28.24 -27.10
CA THR A 600 32.34 -29.14 -27.95
C THR A 600 33.06 -29.66 -29.21
N CYS A 601 34.39 -29.48 -29.30
CA CYS A 601 35.25 -29.93 -30.41
C CYS A 601 36.64 -30.29 -29.88
N THR A 602 37.47 -30.95 -30.68
CA THR A 602 38.86 -31.22 -30.29
C THR A 602 39.74 -29.97 -30.42
N PRO A 603 40.84 -29.87 -29.64
CA PRO A 603 41.81 -28.77 -29.80
C PRO A 603 42.31 -28.61 -31.25
N ARG A 604 42.47 -29.72 -31.98
CA ARG A 604 42.93 -29.73 -33.38
C ARG A 604 41.86 -29.23 -34.34
N GLU A 605 40.61 -29.63 -34.15
CA GLU A 605 39.47 -29.11 -34.91
C GLU A 605 39.30 -27.59 -34.69
N PHE A 606 39.45 -27.13 -33.45
CA PHE A 606 39.37 -25.71 -33.12
C PHE A 606 40.48 -24.88 -33.79
N ALA A 607 41.72 -25.39 -33.81
CA ALA A 607 42.84 -24.72 -34.47
C ALA A 607 42.68 -24.63 -35.99
N SER A 608 42.10 -25.67 -36.63
CA SER A 608 41.88 -25.71 -38.08
C SER A 608 40.76 -24.80 -38.57
N SER A 609 39.72 -24.57 -37.75
CA SER A 609 38.56 -23.75 -38.11
C SER A 609 38.11 -22.84 -36.96
N PRO A 610 38.81 -21.72 -36.70
CA PRO A 610 38.52 -20.85 -35.55
C PRO A 610 37.19 -20.08 -35.63
N GLN A 611 36.67 -19.86 -36.85
CA GLN A 611 35.50 -18.99 -37.10
C GLN A 611 34.15 -19.69 -36.92
N SER A 612 34.12 -21.03 -36.78
CA SER A 612 32.88 -21.80 -36.66
C SER A 612 32.40 -22.00 -35.21
N TRP A 613 33.09 -21.46 -34.22
CA TRP A 613 32.83 -21.74 -32.80
C TRP A 613 32.67 -20.43 -31.99
N PRO A 614 31.57 -20.28 -31.21
CA PRO A 614 31.27 -19.03 -30.52
C PRO A 614 32.32 -18.68 -29.46
N ARG A 615 32.63 -17.38 -29.32
CA ARG A 615 33.39 -16.86 -28.17
C ARG A 615 32.55 -17.02 -26.91
N ILE A 616 33.09 -17.67 -25.87
CA ILE A 616 32.40 -17.88 -24.59
C ILE A 616 32.12 -16.55 -23.85
N SER A 617 32.70 -15.42 -24.27
CA SER A 617 32.38 -14.10 -23.72
C SER A 617 30.87 -13.75 -23.79
N ALA A 618 30.10 -14.39 -24.67
CA ALA A 618 28.63 -14.26 -24.72
C ALA A 618 27.88 -15.05 -23.63
N ILE A 619 28.53 -16.01 -22.96
CA ILE A 619 27.92 -16.90 -21.95
C ILE A 619 28.15 -16.38 -20.52
N LEU A 620 29.12 -15.47 -20.31
CA LEU A 620 29.43 -14.88 -18.99
C LEU A 620 28.30 -14.01 -18.38
N SER A 621 27.21 -13.76 -19.11
CA SER A 621 26.07 -12.96 -18.64
C SER A 621 24.83 -13.79 -18.26
N MET A 622 24.88 -15.13 -18.26
CA MET A 622 23.74 -15.96 -17.86
C MET A 622 23.97 -16.66 -16.51
N PRO A 623 23.21 -16.31 -15.46
CA PRO A 623 23.14 -17.14 -14.27
C PRO A 623 22.27 -18.36 -14.56
N GLY A 624 22.80 -19.57 -14.33
CA GLY A 624 21.97 -20.78 -14.21
C GLY A 624 22.02 -21.80 -15.36
N ALA A 625 23.20 -22.11 -15.90
CA ALA A 625 23.36 -23.34 -16.69
C ALA A 625 24.29 -24.33 -15.97
N GLU A 626 23.67 -25.22 -15.21
CA GLU A 626 23.98 -26.66 -15.01
C GLU A 626 23.73 -27.14 -13.57
N SER A 627 22.49 -27.55 -13.32
CA SER A 627 22.13 -28.95 -13.01
C SER A 627 20.61 -29.10 -13.09
#